data_AF-A0A1R2D4G9-F1
#
_entry.id   AF-A0A1R2D4G9-F1
#
_cell.length_a   1.000
_cell.length_b   1.000
_cell.length_c   1.000
_cell.angle_alpha   90.00
_cell.angle_beta   90.00
_cell.angle_gamma   90.00
#
_symmetry.space_group_name_H-M   'P 1'
#
loop_
_entity.id
_entity.type
_entity.pdbx_description
1 polymer ?
#
loop_
_entity_poly.entity_id
_entity_poly.type
_entity_poly.pdbx_seq_one_letter_code
_entity_poly.pdbx_strand_id
1 'polypeptide(L)'
;MRCSGDIENVGRPIIMARNLIAGPTPNQEIHIVDKKIFEKKLRKLYQDGSENLEIITDFDWTFTRYKNNGARVCSTYQLLQNSVLTSKKSAYINTLYEFYHPIEIDQTIPAEIKEKHMQDWWEKCNHTLLEEGFNNSDTINFINNSSLYFRFGLPEFLIILKNQNIPITILSGGIGNLIETSLKQIHPENGIKIVSNFIEFDKLGKSSQFIQPEVRADKSKLLTGKKFRKNILLLGDLVSVFDN
;
A
#
# COMPACT_ATOMS: atom_id res chain seq x y z
N MET A 1 27.31 -55.98 0.99
CA MET A 1 27.65 -54.84 1.86
C MET A 1 26.65 -53.72 1.59
N ARG A 2 25.80 -53.41 2.58
CA ARG A 2 25.02 -52.15 2.65
C ARG A 2 25.95 -51.05 3.17
N CYS A 3 25.74 -49.81 2.71
CA CYS A 3 25.78 -48.53 3.44
C CYS A 3 25.58 -47.43 2.38
N SER A 4 24.37 -46.90 2.18
CA SER A 4 23.74 -45.81 2.97
C SER A 4 24.53 -44.50 2.87
N GLY A 5 23.96 -43.55 2.15
CA GLY A 5 24.43 -42.17 2.05
C GLY A 5 23.25 -41.28 1.67
N ASP A 6 22.19 -41.34 2.47
CA ASP A 6 21.07 -40.40 2.41
C ASP A 6 21.60 -39.02 2.79
N ILE A 7 21.76 -38.16 1.78
CA ILE A 7 21.93 -36.72 2.02
C ILE A 7 20.54 -36.23 2.42
N GLU A 8 20.35 -36.03 3.72
CA GLU A 8 19.21 -35.32 4.28
C GLU A 8 19.04 -34.00 3.53
N ASN A 9 18.03 -33.97 2.67
CA ASN A 9 17.50 -32.75 2.11
C ASN A 9 16.81 -32.04 3.27
N VAL A 10 17.58 -31.27 4.04
CA VAL A 10 17.08 -30.38 5.10
C VAL A 10 16.23 -29.34 4.40
N GLY A 11 14.94 -29.69 4.25
CA GLY A 11 13.94 -28.80 3.70
C GLY A 11 14.02 -27.49 4.48
N ARG A 12 14.34 -26.40 3.78
CA ARG A 12 14.07 -25.06 4.30
C ARG A 12 12.62 -25.08 4.77
N PRO A 13 12.33 -24.63 6.01
CA PRO A 13 10.96 -24.62 6.48
C PRO A 13 10.14 -23.85 5.45
N ILE A 14 9.12 -24.50 4.89
CA ILE A 14 8.05 -23.81 4.19
C ILE A 14 7.45 -22.92 5.26
N ILE A 15 7.87 -21.65 5.29
CA ILE A 15 7.26 -20.64 6.15
C ILE A 15 5.81 -20.63 5.72
N MET A 16 4.93 -21.24 6.51
CA MET A 16 3.49 -21.14 6.25
C MET A 16 3.17 -19.65 6.25
N ALA A 17 2.77 -19.14 5.09
CA ALA A 17 2.37 -17.75 4.94
C ALA A 17 1.33 -17.46 6.02
N ARG A 18 1.58 -16.45 6.84
CA ARG A 18 0.64 -16.10 7.91
C ARG A 18 -0.68 -15.69 7.28
N ASN A 19 -1.78 -15.88 8.00
CA ASN A 19 -3.04 -15.28 7.56
C ASN A 19 -2.94 -13.74 7.64
N LEU A 20 -3.02 -13.08 6.48
CA LEU A 20 -2.99 -11.62 6.37
C LEU A 20 -4.39 -10.99 6.52
N ILE A 21 -5.45 -11.78 6.57
CA ILE A 21 -6.83 -11.28 6.69
C ILE A 21 -7.19 -11.16 8.15
N ALA A 22 -7.49 -9.93 8.60
CA ALA A 22 -8.01 -9.73 9.94
C ALA A 22 -9.46 -10.23 10.08
N GLY A 23 -9.84 -10.52 11.32
CA GLY A 23 -11.25 -10.74 11.66
C GLY A 23 -12.12 -9.49 11.45
N PRO A 24 -13.46 -9.66 11.45
CA PRO A 24 -14.40 -8.55 11.33
C PRO A 24 -14.20 -7.53 12.45
N THR A 25 -14.43 -6.25 12.14
CA THR A 25 -14.40 -5.20 13.15
C THR A 25 -15.79 -5.10 13.78
N PRO A 26 -15.97 -5.37 15.09
CA PRO A 26 -17.25 -5.17 15.74
C PRO A 26 -17.56 -3.67 15.84
N ASN A 27 -18.84 -3.33 15.91
CA ASN A 27 -19.33 -1.96 16.14
C ASN A 27 -18.82 -0.94 15.11
N GLN A 28 -18.89 -1.28 13.82
CA GLN A 28 -18.62 -0.30 12.76
C GLN A 28 -19.70 0.78 12.75
N GLU A 29 -19.27 2.03 12.82
CA GLU A 29 -20.15 3.16 12.60
C GLU A 29 -20.17 3.51 11.12
N ILE A 30 -21.39 3.67 10.57
CA ILE A 30 -21.60 4.09 9.20
C ILE A 30 -22.23 5.48 9.24
N HIS A 31 -21.46 6.48 8.83
CA HIS A 31 -21.90 7.87 8.79
C HIS A 31 -22.20 8.26 7.34
N ILE A 32 -23.47 8.58 7.06
CA ILE A 32 -23.93 9.04 5.73
C ILE A 32 -24.54 10.42 5.91
N VAL A 33 -23.83 11.47 5.46
CA VAL A 33 -24.23 12.87 5.64
C VAL A 33 -25.55 13.17 4.91
N ASP A 34 -25.63 12.85 3.62
CA ASP A 34 -26.85 13.00 2.83
C ASP A 34 -27.33 11.64 2.30
N LYS A 35 -28.31 11.06 3.02
CA LYS A 35 -28.90 9.76 2.67
C LYS A 35 -29.61 9.79 1.31
N LYS A 36 -30.24 10.91 0.92
CA LYS A 36 -30.96 11.01 -0.36
C LYS A 36 -29.98 10.99 -1.53
N ILE A 37 -28.89 11.74 -1.44
CA ILE A 37 -27.83 11.75 -2.45
C ILE A 37 -27.16 10.38 -2.51
N PHE A 38 -26.83 9.78 -1.37
CA PHE A 38 -26.24 8.44 -1.31
C PHE A 38 -27.11 7.41 -2.03
N GLU A 39 -28.39 7.30 -1.67
CA GLU A 39 -29.29 6.34 -2.29
C GLU A 39 -29.50 6.61 -3.78
N LYS A 40 -29.53 7.87 -4.21
CA LYS A 40 -29.58 8.24 -5.63
C LYS A 40 -28.35 7.73 -6.39
N LYS A 41 -27.14 7.94 -5.84
CA LYS A 41 -25.89 7.41 -6.42
C LYS A 41 -25.90 5.88 -6.44
N LEU A 42 -26.29 5.22 -5.34
CA LEU A 42 -26.36 3.76 -5.27
C LEU A 42 -27.33 3.16 -6.29
N ARG A 43 -28.54 3.73 -6.43
CA ARG A 43 -29.51 3.32 -7.46
C ARG A 43 -28.94 3.50 -8.87
N LYS A 44 -28.20 4.59 -9.11
CA LYS A 44 -27.54 4.85 -10.39
C LYS A 44 -26.49 3.78 -10.72
N LEU A 45 -25.64 3.42 -9.74
CA LEU A 45 -24.63 2.37 -9.88
C LEU A 45 -25.28 1.02 -10.24
N TYR A 46 -26.36 0.68 -9.55
CA TYR A 46 -27.11 -0.55 -9.82
C TYR A 46 -27.73 -0.57 -11.22
N GLN A 47 -28.38 0.53 -11.63
CA GLN A 47 -29.04 0.64 -12.94
C GLN A 47 -28.07 0.62 -14.13
N ASP A 48 -26.89 1.22 -13.97
CA ASP A 48 -25.89 1.29 -15.04
C ASP A 48 -25.10 -0.01 -15.22
N GLY A 49 -25.18 -0.98 -14.30
CA GLY A 49 -24.48 -2.26 -14.43
C GLY A 49 -22.97 -2.22 -14.12
N SER A 50 -22.39 -3.41 -13.94
CA SER A 50 -20.98 -3.60 -13.57
C SER A 50 -20.00 -3.24 -14.68
N GLU A 51 -20.43 -3.33 -15.94
CA GLU A 51 -19.64 -2.95 -17.12
C GLU A 51 -19.32 -1.44 -17.16
N ASN A 52 -20.12 -0.64 -16.44
CA ASN A 52 -19.95 0.81 -16.31
C ASN A 52 -19.26 1.22 -15.01
N LEU A 53 -18.89 0.27 -14.14
CA LEU A 53 -18.26 0.52 -12.84
C LEU A 53 -16.75 0.27 -12.89
N GLU A 54 -15.96 1.16 -12.27
CA GLU A 54 -14.53 1.01 -12.00
C GLU A 54 -14.23 1.35 -10.54
N ILE A 55 -13.22 0.70 -9.95
CA ILE A 55 -12.75 0.96 -8.59
C ILE A 55 -11.45 1.75 -8.64
N ILE A 56 -11.39 2.83 -7.88
CA ILE A 56 -10.15 3.54 -7.58
C ILE A 56 -9.99 3.54 -6.06
N THR A 57 -8.84 3.08 -5.57
CA THR A 57 -8.64 2.90 -4.13
C THR A 57 -7.24 3.29 -3.70
N ASP A 58 -7.12 3.79 -2.47
CA ASP A 58 -5.86 3.74 -1.74
C ASP A 58 -5.55 2.31 -1.25
N PHE A 59 -4.35 2.10 -0.72
CA PHE A 59 -3.92 0.83 -0.15
C PHE A 59 -3.77 0.89 1.37
N ASP A 60 -2.83 1.71 1.85
CA ASP A 60 -2.49 1.78 3.27
C ASP A 60 -3.67 2.34 4.06
N TRP A 61 -4.06 1.64 5.12
CA TRP A 61 -5.23 1.91 5.98
C TRP A 61 -6.60 1.97 5.28
N THR A 62 -6.64 1.75 3.96
CA THR A 62 -7.85 1.56 3.16
C THR A 62 -8.12 0.09 2.92
N PHE A 63 -7.25 -0.62 2.19
CA PHE A 63 -7.30 -2.08 2.09
C PHE A 63 -6.67 -2.77 3.30
N THR A 64 -5.62 -2.17 3.85
CA THR A 64 -5.07 -2.61 5.13
C THR A 64 -5.85 -1.96 6.28
N ARG A 65 -5.84 -2.58 7.46
CA ARG A 65 -6.49 -2.01 8.65
C ARG A 65 -5.71 -0.80 9.15
N TYR A 66 -6.41 0.19 9.68
CA TYR A 66 -5.80 1.29 10.44
C TYR A 66 -5.21 0.81 11.79
N LYS A 67 -5.94 -0.07 12.49
CA LYS A 67 -5.56 -0.72 13.76
C LYS A 67 -5.95 -2.19 13.74
N ASN A 68 -5.16 -3.03 14.39
CA ASN A 68 -5.45 -4.45 14.61
C ASN A 68 -5.27 -4.77 16.10
N ASN A 69 -6.31 -5.27 16.77
CA ASN A 69 -6.30 -5.55 18.22
C ASN A 69 -5.79 -4.37 19.07
N GLY A 70 -6.22 -3.15 18.75
CA GLY A 70 -5.83 -1.92 19.45
C GLY A 70 -4.48 -1.33 19.00
N ALA A 71 -3.58 -2.14 18.43
CA ALA A 71 -2.28 -1.68 17.94
C ALA A 71 -2.38 -1.04 16.55
N ARG A 72 -1.54 -0.02 16.31
CA ARG A 72 -1.42 0.66 15.01
C ARG A 72 -0.79 -0.29 13.99
N VAL A 73 -1.43 -0.42 12.83
CA VAL A 73 -0.86 -1.17 11.70
C VAL A 73 0.06 -0.24 10.91
N CYS A 74 1.22 -0.74 10.50
CA CYS A 74 2.18 0.01 9.69
C CYS A 74 1.63 0.26 8.28
N SER A 75 1.95 1.41 7.70
CA SER A 75 1.89 1.57 6.24
C SER A 75 2.96 0.69 5.56
N THR A 76 2.88 0.48 4.26
CA THR A 76 3.93 -0.23 3.50
C THR A 76 5.30 0.47 3.57
N TYR A 77 5.33 1.79 3.68
CA TYR A 77 6.58 2.54 3.87
C TYR A 77 7.20 2.27 5.25
N GLN A 78 6.38 2.34 6.31
CA GLN A 78 6.81 1.99 7.67
C GLN A 78 7.20 0.52 7.79
N LEU A 79 6.50 -0.36 7.07
CA LEU A 79 6.83 -1.78 6.99
C LEU A 79 8.25 -1.95 6.47
N LEU A 80 8.59 -1.29 5.36
CA LEU A 80 9.93 -1.34 4.80
C LEU A 80 10.96 -0.80 5.81
N GLN A 81 10.73 0.39 6.38
CA GLN A 81 11.61 0.99 7.39
C GLN A 81 11.90 0.04 8.55
N ASN A 82 10.85 -0.55 9.14
CA ASN A 82 10.97 -1.47 10.27
C ASN A 82 11.69 -2.77 9.91
N SER A 83 11.70 -3.13 8.63
CA SER A 83 12.29 -4.38 8.16
C SER A 83 13.77 -4.24 7.79
N VAL A 84 14.19 -3.06 7.32
CA VAL A 84 15.53 -2.87 6.75
C VAL A 84 16.43 -1.97 7.60
N LEU A 85 15.87 -1.04 8.37
CA LEU A 85 16.69 -0.06 9.06
C LEU A 85 17.29 -0.61 10.35
N THR A 86 18.60 -0.43 10.51
CA THR A 86 19.26 -0.57 11.80
C THR A 86 18.76 0.46 12.81
N SER A 87 18.94 0.22 14.11
CA SER A 87 18.58 1.18 15.16
C SER A 87 19.24 2.56 14.96
N LYS A 88 20.47 2.59 14.42
CA LYS A 88 21.19 3.84 14.11
C LYS A 88 20.50 4.61 12.97
N LYS A 89 20.16 3.95 11.86
CA LYS A 89 19.48 4.61 10.75
C LYS A 89 18.04 4.98 11.10
N SER A 90 17.34 4.16 11.90
CA SER A 90 16.03 4.51 12.44
C SER A 90 16.08 5.79 13.27
N ALA A 91 17.09 5.95 14.14
CA ALA A 91 17.31 7.20 14.87
C ALA A 91 17.55 8.39 13.93
N TYR A 92 18.32 8.21 12.85
CA TYR A 92 18.51 9.25 11.83
C TYR A 92 17.20 9.63 11.13
N ILE A 93 16.37 8.67 10.72
CA ILE A 93 15.05 8.95 10.17
C ILE A 93 14.19 9.77 11.15
N ASN A 94 14.25 9.47 12.45
CA ASN A 94 13.54 10.26 13.46
C ASN A 94 14.05 11.70 13.54
N THR A 95 15.37 11.93 13.42
CA THR A 95 15.91 13.31 13.36
C THR A 95 15.44 14.07 12.11
N LEU A 96 15.27 13.38 10.98
CA LEU A 96 14.66 13.99 9.79
C LEU A 96 13.21 14.36 10.08
N TYR A 97 12.43 13.46 10.68
CA TYR A 97 11.04 13.73 11.05
C TYR A 97 10.91 14.95 11.96
N GLU A 98 11.73 15.04 13.01
CA GLU A 98 11.76 16.19 13.94
C GLU A 98 12.03 17.53 13.23
N PHE A 99 12.81 17.51 12.15
CA PHE A 99 13.12 18.70 11.36
C PHE A 99 12.04 19.05 10.34
N TYR A 100 11.59 18.09 9.53
CA TYR A 100 10.70 18.37 8.39
C TYR A 100 9.22 18.38 8.74
N HIS A 101 8.78 17.61 9.73
CA HIS A 101 7.36 17.55 10.07
C HIS A 101 6.78 18.91 10.51
N PRO A 102 7.48 19.74 11.32
CA PRO A 102 7.02 21.11 11.60
C PRO A 102 6.82 21.96 10.34
N ILE A 103 7.69 21.80 9.33
CA ILE A 103 7.62 22.53 8.05
C ILE A 103 6.41 22.05 7.22
N GLU A 104 6.14 20.75 7.22
CA GLU A 104 5.00 20.14 6.51
C GLU A 104 3.67 20.74 6.98
N ILE A 105 3.48 20.83 8.30
CA ILE A 105 2.20 21.25 8.90
C ILE A 105 2.04 22.78 8.99
N ASP A 106 3.13 23.55 8.83
CA ASP A 106 3.09 25.00 8.92
C ASP A 106 2.34 25.61 7.72
N GLN A 107 1.18 26.21 7.98
CA GLN A 107 0.33 26.82 6.95
C GLN A 107 0.85 28.16 6.44
N THR A 108 1.84 28.76 7.10
CA THR A 108 2.43 30.05 6.73
C THR A 108 3.52 29.90 5.66
N ILE A 109 4.08 28.70 5.49
CA ILE A 109 5.13 28.41 4.51
C ILE A 109 4.51 28.27 3.12
N PRO A 110 5.02 29.02 2.11
CA PRO A 110 4.55 28.91 0.73
C PRO A 110 4.64 27.48 0.18
N ALA A 111 3.63 27.07 -0.59
CA ALA A 111 3.54 25.70 -1.11
C ALA A 111 4.79 25.27 -1.91
N GLU A 112 5.37 26.16 -2.72
CA GLU A 112 6.58 25.85 -3.50
C GLU A 112 7.82 25.60 -2.61
N ILE A 113 7.95 26.32 -1.50
CA ILE A 113 9.05 26.14 -0.55
C ILE A 113 8.83 24.84 0.23
N LYS A 114 7.60 24.61 0.69
CA LYS A 114 7.23 23.37 1.38
C LYS A 114 7.48 22.14 0.50
N GLU A 115 7.12 22.21 -0.78
CA GLU A 115 7.34 21.13 -1.75
C GLU A 115 8.83 20.75 -1.88
N LYS A 116 9.74 21.74 -1.92
CA LYS A 116 11.20 21.50 -1.93
C LYS A 116 11.68 20.81 -0.66
N HIS A 117 11.16 21.20 0.50
CA HIS A 117 11.48 20.53 1.77
C HIS A 117 10.95 19.10 1.84
N MET A 118 9.72 18.85 1.37
CA MET A 118 9.15 17.51 1.33
C MET A 118 9.91 16.60 0.36
N GLN A 119 10.36 17.14 -0.78
CA GLN A 119 11.21 16.41 -1.71
C GLN A 119 12.55 16.03 -1.06
N ASP A 120 13.27 16.98 -0.45
CA ASP A 120 14.55 16.72 0.22
C ASP A 120 14.40 15.73 1.39
N TRP A 121 13.31 15.84 2.16
CA TRP A 121 12.99 14.86 3.21
C TRP A 121 12.86 13.45 2.64
N TRP A 122 12.05 13.30 1.59
CA TRP A 122 11.78 12.00 0.99
C TRP A 122 13.03 11.39 0.35
N GLU A 123 13.82 12.20 -0.36
CA GLU A 123 15.11 11.79 -0.93
C GLU A 123 16.06 11.26 0.15
N LYS A 124 16.18 11.96 1.28
CA LYS A 124 17.03 11.51 2.42
C LYS A 124 16.53 10.22 3.05
N CYS A 125 15.22 10.07 3.24
CA CYS A 125 14.64 8.85 3.78
C CYS A 125 14.84 7.66 2.83
N ASN A 126 14.57 7.85 1.54
CA ASN A 126 14.71 6.81 0.52
C ASN A 126 16.17 6.40 0.32
N HIS A 127 17.09 7.36 0.29
CA HIS A 127 18.53 7.06 0.23
C HIS A 127 18.96 6.19 1.41
N THR A 128 18.52 6.55 2.63
CA THR A 128 18.83 5.79 3.84
C THR A 128 18.33 4.34 3.77
N LEU A 129 17.13 4.12 3.19
CA LEU A 129 16.58 2.78 2.97
C LEU A 129 17.42 1.96 1.98
N LEU A 130 17.86 2.59 0.88
CA LEU A 130 18.64 1.93 -0.16
C LEU A 130 20.07 1.60 0.29
N GLU A 131 20.67 2.43 1.15
CA GLU A 131 22.01 2.21 1.72
C GLU A 131 22.10 0.91 2.53
N GLU A 132 21.07 0.58 3.31
CA GLU A 132 21.02 -0.68 4.08
C GLU A 132 21.00 -1.90 3.14
N GLY A 133 20.29 -1.77 2.02
CA GLY A 133 20.27 -2.77 0.96
C GLY A 133 19.50 -4.04 1.32
N PHE A 134 18.53 -4.40 0.49
CA PHE A 134 17.74 -5.62 0.69
C PHE A 134 17.40 -6.26 -0.65
N ASN A 135 17.06 -7.54 -0.64
CA ASN A 135 16.71 -8.26 -1.86
C ASN A 135 15.20 -8.27 -2.10
N ASN A 136 14.79 -8.38 -3.35
CA ASN A 136 13.37 -8.50 -3.70
C ASN A 136 12.73 -9.73 -3.02
N SER A 137 13.48 -10.82 -2.86
CA SER A 137 13.03 -12.03 -2.16
C SER A 137 12.71 -11.79 -0.68
N ASP A 138 13.29 -10.76 -0.06
CA ASP A 138 13.09 -10.46 1.36
C ASP A 138 11.70 -9.88 1.61
N THR A 139 11.03 -9.33 0.59
CA THR A 139 9.70 -8.71 0.70
C THR A 139 8.65 -9.66 1.29
N ILE A 140 8.71 -10.95 0.97
CA ILE A 140 7.81 -11.97 1.55
C ILE A 140 8.03 -12.06 3.06
N ASN A 141 9.30 -12.10 3.50
CA ASN A 141 9.64 -12.14 4.92
C ASN A 141 9.26 -10.84 5.63
N PHE A 142 9.45 -9.68 4.99
CA PHE A 142 9.03 -8.39 5.53
C PHE A 142 7.53 -8.38 5.80
N ILE A 143 6.73 -8.83 4.83
CA ILE A 143 5.27 -8.92 5.00
C ILE A 143 4.92 -9.90 6.12
N ASN A 144 5.49 -11.10 6.12
CA ASN A 144 5.21 -12.14 7.12
C ASN A 144 5.61 -11.74 8.55
N ASN A 145 6.53 -10.80 8.74
CA ASN A 145 6.96 -10.33 10.06
C ASN A 145 6.41 -8.93 10.43
N SER A 146 5.57 -8.33 9.59
CA SER A 146 5.04 -6.97 9.81
C SER A 146 3.78 -6.92 10.69
N SER A 147 3.23 -5.73 10.96
CA SER A 147 1.87 -5.60 11.52
C SER A 147 0.77 -5.49 10.45
N LEU A 148 1.10 -5.63 9.16
CA LEU A 148 0.15 -5.51 8.05
C LEU A 148 -0.92 -6.58 8.12
N TYR A 149 -2.18 -6.12 8.16
CA TYR A 149 -3.37 -6.95 8.00
C TYR A 149 -4.33 -6.28 7.03
N PHE A 150 -4.88 -7.06 6.10
CA PHE A 150 -5.99 -6.65 5.26
C PHE A 150 -7.30 -6.61 6.03
N ARG A 151 -8.22 -5.76 5.58
CA ARG A 151 -9.58 -5.73 6.09
C ARG A 151 -10.31 -7.02 5.77
N PHE A 152 -11.18 -7.43 6.69
CA PHE A 152 -12.10 -8.55 6.50
C PHE A 152 -12.94 -8.33 5.22
N GLY A 153 -13.12 -9.39 4.42
CA GLY A 153 -13.88 -9.35 3.17
C GLY A 153 -13.10 -8.91 1.92
N LEU A 154 -11.83 -8.53 2.06
CA LEU A 154 -11.03 -8.08 0.90
C LEU A 154 -10.85 -9.18 -0.18
N PRO A 155 -10.49 -10.44 0.15
CA PRO A 155 -10.38 -11.49 -0.86
C PRO A 155 -11.68 -11.69 -1.65
N GLU A 156 -12.81 -11.74 -0.95
CA GLU A 156 -14.14 -11.89 -1.54
C GLU A 156 -14.48 -10.71 -2.45
N PHE A 157 -14.18 -9.49 -2.00
CA PHE A 157 -14.33 -8.28 -2.81
C PHE A 157 -13.53 -8.37 -4.11
N LEU A 158 -12.24 -8.74 -4.06
CA LEU A 158 -11.39 -8.86 -5.24
C LEU A 158 -11.90 -9.95 -6.21
N ILE A 159 -12.35 -11.09 -5.69
CA ILE A 159 -12.96 -12.17 -6.48
C ILE A 159 -14.23 -11.67 -7.21
N ILE A 160 -15.09 -10.91 -6.52
CA ILE A 160 -16.29 -10.31 -7.14
C ILE A 160 -15.90 -9.38 -8.28
N LEU A 161 -14.96 -8.46 -8.05
CA LEU A 161 -14.53 -7.51 -9.07
C LEU A 161 -14.02 -8.24 -10.32
N LYS A 162 -13.17 -9.26 -10.11
CA LYS A 162 -12.63 -10.06 -11.20
C LYS A 162 -13.71 -10.80 -11.97
N ASN A 163 -14.61 -11.51 -11.28
CA ASN A 163 -15.68 -12.29 -11.92
C ASN A 163 -16.64 -11.39 -12.72
N GLN A 164 -16.77 -10.13 -12.33
CA GLN A 164 -17.60 -9.13 -13.01
C GLN A 164 -16.82 -8.26 -14.01
N ASN A 165 -15.53 -8.54 -14.25
CA ASN A 165 -14.65 -7.73 -15.09
C ASN A 165 -14.69 -6.23 -14.75
N ILE A 166 -14.71 -5.92 -13.45
CA ILE A 166 -14.64 -4.56 -12.91
C ILE A 166 -13.16 -4.20 -12.71
N PRO A 167 -12.61 -3.20 -13.43
CA PRO A 167 -11.25 -2.74 -13.26
C PRO A 167 -11.06 -2.14 -11.88
N ILE A 168 -9.87 -2.39 -11.32
CA ILE A 168 -9.44 -1.78 -10.07
C ILE A 168 -8.06 -1.17 -10.25
N THR A 169 -7.94 0.09 -9.86
CA THR A 169 -6.67 0.81 -9.78
C THR A 169 -6.38 1.18 -8.32
N ILE A 170 -5.27 0.67 -7.80
CA ILE A 170 -4.68 1.10 -6.53
C ILE A 170 -3.77 2.29 -6.82
N LEU A 171 -4.02 3.42 -6.16
CA LEU A 171 -3.16 4.59 -6.15
C LEU A 171 -2.63 4.76 -4.73
N SER A 172 -1.35 4.52 -4.51
CA SER A 172 -0.77 4.49 -3.17
C SER A 172 0.51 5.34 -3.09
N GLY A 173 0.64 6.13 -2.02
CA GLY A 173 1.92 6.76 -1.67
C GLY A 173 2.92 5.78 -1.02
N GLY A 174 2.51 4.53 -0.83
CA GLY A 174 3.30 3.47 -0.23
C GLY A 174 4.30 2.81 -1.19
N ILE A 175 4.85 1.67 -0.75
CA ILE A 175 5.86 0.88 -1.48
C ILE A 175 5.17 -0.15 -2.38
N GLY A 176 5.19 0.07 -3.69
CA GLY A 176 4.49 -0.76 -4.69
C GLY A 176 4.89 -2.23 -4.66
N ASN A 177 6.17 -2.53 -4.45
CA ASN A 177 6.66 -3.91 -4.37
C ASN A 177 6.02 -4.67 -3.19
N LEU A 178 5.83 -4.01 -2.04
CA LEU A 178 5.19 -4.62 -0.88
C LEU A 178 3.67 -4.75 -1.05
N ILE A 179 3.04 -3.82 -1.77
CA ILE A 179 1.63 -3.93 -2.17
C ILE A 179 1.44 -5.17 -3.04
N GLU A 180 2.25 -5.33 -4.08
CA GLU A 180 2.19 -6.50 -4.96
C GLU A 180 2.42 -7.81 -4.20
N THR A 181 3.50 -7.88 -3.41
CA THR A 181 3.84 -9.12 -2.69
C THR A 181 2.78 -9.46 -1.64
N SER A 182 2.14 -8.48 -1.01
CA SER A 182 1.08 -8.73 -0.01
C SER A 182 -0.24 -9.16 -0.66
N LEU A 183 -0.63 -8.54 -1.78
CA LEU A 183 -1.83 -8.93 -2.53
C LEU A 183 -1.70 -10.34 -3.12
N LYS A 184 -0.53 -10.69 -3.68
CA LYS A 184 -0.26 -12.03 -4.22
C LYS A 184 -0.45 -13.16 -3.19
N GLN A 185 -0.30 -12.86 -1.90
CA GLN A 185 -0.50 -13.85 -0.82
C GLN A 185 -1.98 -14.09 -0.49
N ILE A 186 -2.88 -13.18 -0.82
CA ILE A 186 -4.33 -13.31 -0.52
C ILE A 186 -5.18 -13.50 -1.77
N HIS A 187 -4.69 -13.05 -2.92
CA HIS A 187 -5.36 -13.15 -4.21
C HIS A 187 -4.28 -13.21 -5.31
N PRO A 188 -3.94 -14.41 -5.80
CA PRO A 188 -2.81 -14.61 -6.71
C PRO A 188 -3.05 -14.10 -8.14
N GLU A 189 -4.19 -13.47 -8.41
CA GLU A 189 -4.63 -13.20 -9.78
C GLU A 189 -4.25 -11.81 -10.28
N ASN A 190 -3.89 -11.77 -11.56
CA ASN A 190 -3.35 -10.61 -12.26
C ASN A 190 -4.50 -9.79 -12.86
N GLY A 191 -4.59 -8.50 -12.53
CA GLY A 191 -5.62 -7.60 -13.06
C GLY A 191 -5.78 -6.29 -12.28
N ILE A 192 -5.21 -6.23 -11.06
CA ILE A 192 -5.14 -5.01 -10.27
C ILE A 192 -4.04 -4.12 -10.84
N LYS A 193 -4.40 -2.91 -11.27
CA LYS A 193 -3.41 -1.89 -11.66
C LYS A 193 -2.89 -1.21 -10.40
N ILE A 194 -1.58 -1.14 -10.22
CA ILE A 194 -0.95 -0.47 -9.07
C ILE A 194 -0.12 0.70 -9.57
N VAL A 195 -0.39 1.89 -9.03
CA VAL A 195 0.41 3.11 -9.22
C VAL A 195 0.91 3.51 -7.84
N SER A 196 2.21 3.35 -7.60
CA SER A 196 2.85 3.50 -6.29
C SER A 196 4.33 3.80 -6.43
N ASN A 197 5.03 4.04 -5.32
CA ASN A 197 6.49 4.14 -5.30
C ASN A 197 7.13 2.75 -5.40
N PHE A 198 7.66 2.41 -6.58
CA PHE A 198 8.34 1.14 -6.80
C PHE A 198 9.85 1.28 -6.64
N ILE A 199 10.48 0.20 -6.16
CA ILE A 199 11.92 0.05 -6.01
C ILE A 199 12.38 -0.91 -7.11
N GLU A 200 13.37 -0.47 -7.89
CA GLU A 200 14.07 -1.29 -8.86
C GLU A 200 15.17 -2.09 -8.16
N PHE A 201 15.31 -3.35 -8.56
CA PHE A 201 16.34 -4.25 -8.09
C PHE A 201 17.35 -4.52 -9.20
N ASP A 202 18.63 -4.57 -8.84
CA ASP A 202 19.70 -4.88 -9.78
C ASP A 202 19.66 -6.34 -10.27
N LYS A 203 20.61 -6.71 -11.14
CA LYS A 203 20.70 -8.08 -11.69
C LYS A 203 20.96 -9.16 -10.64
N LEU A 204 21.46 -8.78 -9.47
CA LEU A 204 21.69 -9.67 -8.33
C LEU A 204 20.47 -9.73 -7.39
N GLY A 205 19.44 -8.93 -7.68
CA GLY A 205 18.21 -8.86 -6.91
C GLY A 205 18.27 -7.88 -5.74
N LYS A 206 19.32 -7.05 -5.62
CA LYS A 206 19.51 -6.06 -4.55
C LYS A 206 18.86 -4.72 -4.89
N SER A 207 18.26 -4.08 -3.90
CA SER A 207 17.61 -2.78 -4.02
C SER A 207 18.57 -1.73 -4.57
N SER A 208 18.18 -1.07 -5.67
CA SER A 208 19.04 -0.12 -6.40
C SER A 208 18.53 1.31 -6.27
N GLN A 209 17.29 1.58 -6.69
CA GLN A 209 16.73 2.93 -6.72
C GLN A 209 15.20 2.92 -6.65
N PHE A 210 14.61 4.05 -6.26
CA PHE A 210 13.18 4.31 -6.41
C PHE A 210 12.88 4.79 -7.84
N ILE A 211 11.85 4.21 -8.46
CA ILE A 211 11.35 4.59 -9.78
C ILE A 211 10.63 5.94 -9.68
N GLN A 212 10.98 6.86 -10.56
CA GLN A 212 10.39 8.19 -10.67
C GLN A 212 9.26 8.23 -11.72
N PRO A 213 8.26 9.12 -11.60
CA PRO A 213 8.07 10.10 -10.52
C PRO A 213 7.51 9.47 -9.24
N GLU A 214 7.82 10.10 -8.11
CA GLU A 214 7.25 9.75 -6.81
C GLU A 214 5.72 9.93 -6.80
N VAL A 215 5.02 9.00 -6.14
CA VAL A 215 3.61 9.09 -5.79
C VAL A 215 3.50 9.58 -4.34
N ARG A 216 2.89 10.76 -4.16
CA ARG A 216 2.64 11.37 -2.85
C ARG A 216 1.19 11.17 -2.40
N ALA A 217 0.85 11.76 -1.26
CA ALA A 217 -0.50 11.74 -0.70
C ALA A 217 -1.53 12.39 -1.65
N ASP A 218 -1.18 13.50 -2.30
CA ASP A 218 -1.99 14.09 -3.37
C ASP A 218 -1.82 13.28 -4.66
N LYS A 219 -2.92 12.61 -5.06
CA LYS A 219 -2.97 11.72 -6.23
C LYS A 219 -3.80 12.33 -7.37
N SER A 220 -4.31 13.56 -7.20
CA SER A 220 -5.19 14.24 -8.18
C SER A 220 -4.53 14.33 -9.57
N LYS A 221 -3.24 14.66 -9.60
CA LYS A 221 -2.44 14.75 -10.84
C LYS A 221 -2.33 13.39 -11.55
N LEU A 222 -2.33 12.28 -10.81
CA LEU A 222 -2.27 10.94 -11.40
C LEU A 222 -3.58 10.53 -12.10
N LEU A 223 -4.69 11.21 -11.79
CA LEU A 223 -5.99 10.98 -12.40
C LEU A 223 -6.28 11.90 -13.59
N THR A 224 -5.53 13.00 -13.71
CA THR A 224 -5.76 14.02 -14.75
C THR A 224 -5.56 13.45 -16.15
N GLY A 225 -6.52 13.68 -17.05
CA GLY A 225 -6.47 13.23 -18.44
C GLY A 225 -6.74 11.73 -18.64
N LYS A 226 -6.96 10.96 -17.58
CA LYS A 226 -7.33 9.55 -17.69
C LYS A 226 -8.81 9.40 -18.01
N LYS A 227 -9.12 8.39 -18.83
CA LYS A 227 -10.49 7.96 -19.11
C LYS A 227 -10.87 6.89 -18.10
N PHE A 228 -11.99 7.09 -17.43
CA PHE A 228 -12.58 6.13 -16.51
C PHE A 228 -13.89 5.59 -17.08
N ARG A 229 -14.34 4.47 -16.53
CA ARG A 229 -15.74 4.07 -16.72
C ARG A 229 -16.69 5.13 -16.18
N LYS A 230 -17.94 5.10 -16.65
CA LYS A 230 -18.99 6.08 -16.33
C LYS A 230 -19.18 6.25 -14.82
N ASN A 231 -19.05 5.17 -14.07
CA ASN A 231 -19.21 5.15 -12.63
C ASN A 231 -17.91 4.73 -11.94
N ILE A 232 -17.55 5.46 -10.90
CA ILE A 232 -16.35 5.20 -10.08
C ILE A 232 -16.79 4.98 -8.63
N LEU A 233 -16.35 3.87 -8.04
CA LEU A 233 -16.34 3.72 -6.59
C LEU A 233 -14.95 4.04 -6.07
N LEU A 234 -14.90 5.04 -5.20
CA LEU A 234 -13.68 5.60 -4.65
C LEU A 234 -13.52 5.18 -3.19
N LEU A 235 -12.36 4.63 -2.84
CA LEU A 235 -12.06 4.16 -1.49
C LEU A 235 -10.76 4.81 -0.99
N GLY A 236 -10.78 5.38 0.21
CA GLY A 236 -9.62 6.05 0.80
C GLY A 236 -9.84 6.33 2.28
N ASP A 237 -8.76 6.61 3.01
CA ASP A 237 -8.78 6.97 4.43
C ASP A 237 -8.47 8.45 4.68
N LEU A 238 -7.82 9.15 3.75
CA LEU A 238 -7.59 10.60 3.81
C LEU A 238 -8.61 11.35 2.94
N VAL A 239 -8.94 12.57 3.36
CA VAL A 239 -9.82 13.48 2.60
C VAL A 239 -9.13 13.91 1.30
N SER A 240 -7.82 14.19 1.38
CA SER A 240 -6.99 14.69 0.28
C SER A 240 -6.65 13.68 -0.82
N VAL A 241 -7.06 12.41 -0.71
CA VAL A 241 -6.64 11.38 -1.68
C VAL A 241 -7.16 11.69 -3.09
N PHE A 242 -8.29 12.39 -3.20
CA PHE A 242 -8.98 12.60 -4.47
C PHE A 242 -9.63 13.98 -4.64
N ASP A 243 -9.28 14.94 -3.80
CA ASP A 243 -9.83 16.29 -3.89
C ASP A 243 -9.25 17.03 -5.10
N ASN A 244 -10.15 17.42 -6.01
CA ASN A 244 -10.07 18.58 -6.90
C ASN A 244 -11.46 19.23 -6.92
#